data_AF-A0A246RJJ2-F1
#
_entry.id   AF-A0A246RJJ2-F1
#
_cell.length_a   1.000
_cell.length_b   1.000
_cell.length_c   1.000
_cell.angle_alpha   90.00
_cell.angle_beta   90.00
_cell.angle_gamma   90.00
#
_symmetry.space_group_name_H-M   'P 1'
#
loop_
_entity.id
_entity.type
_entity.pdbx_description
1 polymer ?
#
loop_
_entity_poly.entity_id
_entity_poly.type
_entity_poly.pdbx_seq_one_letter_code
_entity_poly.pdbx_strand_id
1 'polypeptide(L)'
;MFAAMPLWWLLGGLYLGWTLFGTLLAVVLLTHGRVAWPPGSALWFVLVGLIVVSATRLEKASSLLVYGLRLGFVLTALVVYLYVYTAARQGARWDRLFQPVLFFWLAMVALGWVGVLAPRLALTTPVEVLLPDGLAGQRMIRAVTHVHSTEFNPTGRNPYYRTAAPYPYTNNWGTGFALLVPCVLAYLSAVRTGPLRRVLLVSLPLALVPAFLTLNRGMFVGLGVGLVYLGLRALVRGDVRLIGTITAGVAVAWVVTLVVPVGDMIMNRVENTDSTRDRADLYRQTLDAVLHSPLLGYGAPRSADTTTGAEPLGTQGQVWLTMYSHGIPALLTLLALLVVLVRSTAVAVSAAGRWLSVVPVVALALAPFYGFTDMNLSVMFYAIGLAVAAVDGPVNRELPTAAPRPSPV
;
A
#
# COMPACT_ATOMS: atom_id res chain seq x y z
N MET A 1 -4.85 10.03 12.47
CA MET A 1 -3.98 9.53 11.40
C MET A 1 -4.78 9.14 10.14
N PHE A 2 -5.41 7.97 10.04
CA PHE A 2 -6.03 7.48 8.79
C PHE A 2 -7.30 8.24 8.33
N ALA A 3 -8.31 8.41 9.19
CA ALA A 3 -9.59 9.01 8.78
C ALA A 3 -9.49 10.49 8.40
N ALA A 4 -8.58 11.22 9.04
CA ALA A 4 -8.31 12.64 8.76
C ALA A 4 -7.33 12.83 7.58
N MET A 5 -7.11 11.81 6.75
CA MET A 5 -6.20 11.89 5.60
C MET A 5 -6.49 13.08 4.66
N PRO A 6 -7.74 13.43 4.31
CA PRO A 6 -8.00 14.61 3.47
C PRO A 6 -7.52 15.92 4.10
N LEU A 7 -7.64 16.06 5.42
CA LEU A 7 -7.13 17.22 6.15
C LEU A 7 -5.61 17.27 6.07
N TRP A 8 -4.91 16.17 6.36
CA TRP A 8 -3.45 16.13 6.31
C TRP A 8 -2.92 16.36 4.90
N TRP A 9 -3.64 15.87 3.89
CA TRP A 9 -3.32 16.08 2.48
C TRP A 9 -3.44 17.57 2.12
N LEU A 10 -4.57 18.22 2.42
CA LEU A 10 -4.76 19.65 2.16
C LEU A 10 -3.72 20.53 2.88
N LEU A 11 -3.33 20.13 4.10
CA LEU A 11 -2.30 20.83 4.86
C LEU A 11 -0.88 20.62 4.31
N GLY A 12 -0.66 19.65 3.39
CA GLY A 12 0.68 19.24 2.94
C GLY A 12 1.48 18.46 3.99
N GLY A 13 0.83 18.07 5.09
CA GLY A 13 1.43 17.39 6.22
C GLY A 13 1.28 15.88 6.19
N LEU A 14 0.67 15.30 5.15
CA LEU A 14 0.34 13.88 5.11
C LEU A 14 1.57 12.98 5.28
N TYR A 15 2.67 13.26 4.56
CA TYR A 15 3.89 12.47 4.64
C TYR A 15 4.70 12.76 5.91
N LEU A 16 4.94 14.03 6.22
CA LEU A 16 5.74 14.43 7.38
C LEU A 16 5.06 14.05 8.70
N GLY A 17 3.75 14.28 8.80
CA GLY A 17 2.95 13.96 9.97
C GLY A 17 2.74 12.46 10.18
N TRP A 18 2.85 11.63 9.14
CA TRP A 18 2.65 10.18 9.26
C TRP A 18 3.61 9.54 10.26
N THR A 19 4.89 9.91 10.19
CA THR A 19 5.93 9.45 11.12
C THR A 19 5.64 9.92 12.55
N LEU A 20 5.22 11.17 12.72
CA LEU A 20 4.82 11.70 14.03
C LEU A 20 3.64 10.89 14.61
N PHE A 21 2.61 10.60 13.81
CA PHE A 21 1.49 9.78 14.25
C PHE A 21 1.92 8.35 14.61
N GLY A 22 2.89 7.78 13.89
CA GLY A 22 3.51 6.50 14.23
C GLY A 22 4.19 6.52 15.59
N THR A 23 4.95 7.58 15.90
CA THR A 23 5.57 7.76 17.22
C THR A 23 4.53 7.88 18.33
N LEU A 24 3.48 8.68 18.13
CA LEU A 24 2.39 8.80 19.11
C LEU A 24 1.68 7.46 19.34
N LEU A 25 1.45 6.69 18.27
CA LEU A 25 0.87 5.35 18.37
C LEU A 25 1.80 4.39 19.13
N ALA A 26 3.12 4.52 18.96
CA ALA A 26 4.10 3.73 19.70
C ALA A 26 4.05 4.05 21.20
N VAL A 27 3.95 5.33 21.57
CA VAL A 27 3.78 5.74 22.98
C VAL A 27 2.51 5.15 23.57
N VAL A 28 1.38 5.20 22.85
CA VAL A 28 0.13 4.57 23.29
C VAL A 28 0.32 3.05 23.46
N LEU A 29 0.93 2.38 22.48
CA LEU A 29 1.15 0.94 22.53
C LEU A 29 2.04 0.52 23.72
N LEU A 30 3.11 1.26 23.98
CA LEU A 30 4.07 0.98 25.05
C LEU A 30 3.49 1.29 26.45
N THR A 31 2.72 2.37 26.59
CA THR A 31 2.10 2.75 27.87
C THR A 31 1.03 1.76 28.34
N HIS A 32 0.37 1.04 27.42
CA HIS A 32 -0.58 -0.02 27.76
C HIS A 32 0.08 -1.37 28.12
N GLY A 33 1.41 -1.51 27.97
CA GLY A 33 2.24 -2.57 28.56
C GLY A 33 2.06 -4.01 28.06
N ARG A 34 1.00 -4.32 27.30
CA ARG A 34 0.70 -5.67 26.80
C ARG A 34 0.76 -5.74 25.28
N VAL A 35 1.98 -5.75 24.72
CA VAL A 35 2.20 -5.87 23.28
C VAL A 35 2.23 -7.34 22.88
N ALA A 36 1.32 -7.74 21.99
CA ALA A 36 1.32 -9.08 21.41
C ALA A 36 2.24 -9.11 20.18
N TRP A 37 3.00 -10.20 20.03
CA TRP A 37 3.98 -10.38 18.95
C TRP A 37 3.40 -11.26 17.85
N PRO A 38 2.92 -10.70 16.73
CA PRO A 38 2.40 -11.48 15.62
C PRO A 38 3.52 -12.19 14.82
N PRO A 39 3.18 -13.18 13.97
CA PRO A 39 4.09 -13.78 13.00
C PRO A 39 4.90 -12.74 12.22
N GLY A 40 6.18 -13.04 11.99
CA GLY A 40 7.10 -12.15 11.28
C GLY A 40 7.71 -11.02 12.12
N SER A 41 7.34 -10.86 13.40
CA SER A 41 7.91 -9.80 14.28
C SER A 41 9.44 -9.84 14.37
N ALA A 42 10.05 -11.04 14.45
CA ALA A 42 11.51 -11.16 14.47
C ALA A 42 12.16 -10.66 13.17
N LEU A 43 11.60 -11.02 12.01
CA LEU A 43 12.09 -10.56 10.70
C LEU A 43 11.93 -9.04 10.54
N TRP A 44 10.88 -8.47 11.13
CA TRP A 44 10.71 -7.02 11.20
C TRP A 44 11.84 -6.32 11.93
N PHE A 45 12.26 -6.80 13.10
CA PHE A 45 13.37 -6.21 13.83
C PHE A 45 14.70 -6.38 13.11
N VAL A 46 14.92 -7.54 12.47
CA VAL A 46 16.09 -7.75 11.62
C VAL A 46 16.09 -6.74 10.47
N LEU A 47 14.96 -6.56 9.79
CA LEU A 47 14.83 -5.60 8.69
C LEU A 47 15.09 -4.16 9.14
N VAL A 48 14.49 -3.74 10.25
CA VAL A 48 14.71 -2.41 10.84
C VAL A 48 16.18 -2.23 11.23
N GLY A 49 16.79 -3.25 11.86
CA GLY A 49 18.21 -3.23 12.22
C GLY A 49 19.12 -3.06 11.01
N LEU A 50 18.88 -3.82 9.93
CA LEU A 50 19.63 -3.70 8.68
C LEU A 50 19.46 -2.32 8.04
N ILE A 51 18.23 -1.79 8.03
CA ILE A 51 17.98 -0.43 7.56
C ILE A 51 18.79 0.56 8.40
N VAL A 52 18.68 0.54 9.73
CA VAL A 52 19.41 1.46 10.62
C VAL A 52 20.92 1.38 10.41
N VAL A 53 21.49 0.18 10.31
CA VAL A 53 22.94 0.00 10.07
C VAL A 53 23.34 0.56 8.70
N SER A 54 22.49 0.45 7.67
CA SER A 54 22.78 1.04 6.35
C SER A 54 22.89 2.58 6.36
N ALA A 55 22.41 3.27 7.41
CA ALA A 55 22.60 4.71 7.56
C ALA A 55 24.09 5.11 7.56
N THR A 56 24.97 4.20 8.00
CA THR A 56 26.44 4.39 7.98
C THR A 56 27.02 4.56 6.57
N ARG A 57 26.24 4.26 5.52
CA ARG A 57 26.63 4.36 4.11
C ARG A 57 26.16 5.65 3.44
N LEU A 58 25.47 6.53 4.17
CA LEU A 58 25.06 7.84 3.65
C LEU A 58 26.28 8.74 3.44
N GLU A 59 26.48 9.18 2.20
CA GLU A 59 27.61 10.06 1.84
C GLU A 59 27.35 11.53 2.14
N LYS A 60 26.08 11.96 2.10
CA LYS A 60 25.69 13.36 2.25
C LYS A 60 24.79 13.53 3.46
N ALA A 61 25.13 14.48 4.33
CA ALA A 61 24.28 14.86 5.46
C ALA A 61 22.89 15.32 5.00
N SER A 62 22.78 15.93 3.82
CA SER A 62 21.51 16.33 3.21
C SER A 62 20.55 15.16 2.96
N SER A 63 21.06 13.93 2.80
CA SER A 63 20.25 12.72 2.58
C SER A 63 19.66 12.15 3.87
N LEU A 64 20.14 12.60 5.04
CA LEU A 64 19.70 12.09 6.34
C LEU A 64 18.21 12.34 6.60
N LEU A 65 17.69 13.49 6.17
CA LEU A 65 16.27 13.83 6.35
C LEU A 65 15.36 12.87 5.57
N VAL A 66 15.63 12.67 4.28
CA VAL A 66 14.84 11.78 3.42
C VAL A 66 14.98 10.33 3.88
N TYR A 67 16.18 9.92 4.30
CA TYR A 67 16.42 8.62 4.90
C TYR A 67 15.60 8.44 6.19
N GLY A 68 15.65 9.41 7.09
CA GLY A 68 14.91 9.40 8.37
C GLY A 68 13.40 9.37 8.15
N LEU A 69 12.88 10.10 7.16
CA LEU A 69 11.46 10.05 6.78
C LEU A 69 11.05 8.65 6.32
N ARG A 70 11.85 8.00 5.46
CA ARG A 70 11.59 6.63 4.97
C ARG A 70 11.66 5.61 6.10
N LEU A 71 12.69 5.69 6.96
CA LEU A 71 12.78 4.87 8.16
C LEU A 71 11.56 5.11 9.07
N GLY A 72 11.10 6.35 9.17
CA GLY A 72 9.86 6.72 9.86
C GLY A 72 8.63 5.97 9.33
N PHE A 73 8.46 5.85 8.01
CA PHE A 73 7.38 5.04 7.43
C PHE A 73 7.50 3.55 7.77
N VAL A 74 8.72 3.00 7.72
CA VAL A 74 9.02 1.61 8.10
C VAL A 74 8.66 1.34 9.57
N LEU A 75 9.13 2.19 10.48
CA LEU A 75 8.83 2.09 11.92
C LEU A 75 7.34 2.27 12.18
N THR A 76 6.69 3.22 11.51
CA THR A 76 5.25 3.47 11.65
C THR A 76 4.44 2.24 11.23
N ALA A 77 4.82 1.58 10.13
CA ALA A 77 4.15 0.36 9.69
C ALA A 77 4.33 -0.80 10.67
N LEU A 78 5.52 -0.98 11.26
CA LEU A 78 5.76 -1.95 12.33
C LEU A 78 4.85 -1.65 13.54
N VAL A 79 4.82 -0.40 14.01
CA VAL A 79 3.97 0.00 15.15
C VAL A 79 2.49 -0.23 14.85
N VAL A 80 2.03 0.11 13.65
CA VAL A 80 0.65 -0.14 13.21
C VAL A 80 0.35 -1.64 13.20
N TYR A 81 1.26 -2.48 12.71
CA TYR A 81 1.10 -3.93 12.71
C TYR A 81 0.90 -4.48 14.12
N LEU A 82 1.81 -4.11 15.03
CA LEU A 82 1.78 -4.52 16.44
C LEU A 82 0.51 -4.00 17.13
N TYR A 83 0.14 -2.75 16.89
CA TYR A 83 -1.05 -2.12 17.49
C TYR A 83 -2.33 -2.83 17.07
N VAL A 84 -2.54 -3.04 15.77
CA VAL A 84 -3.78 -3.67 15.26
C VAL A 84 -3.91 -5.09 15.75
N TYR A 85 -2.83 -5.88 15.68
CA TYR A 85 -2.82 -7.24 16.18
C TYR A 85 -3.09 -7.29 17.68
N THR A 86 -2.40 -6.45 18.46
CA THR A 86 -2.57 -6.35 19.90
C THR A 86 -4.00 -5.96 20.28
N ALA A 87 -4.55 -4.93 19.64
CA ALA A 87 -5.92 -4.48 19.89
C ALA A 87 -6.93 -5.60 19.60
N ALA A 88 -6.75 -6.35 18.52
CA ALA A 88 -7.59 -7.50 18.22
C ALA A 88 -7.47 -8.62 19.26
N ARG A 89 -6.25 -8.93 19.71
CA ARG A 89 -5.99 -9.93 20.77
C ARG A 89 -6.56 -9.52 22.12
N GLN A 90 -6.70 -8.21 22.38
CA GLN A 90 -7.32 -7.67 23.58
C GLN A 90 -8.86 -7.55 23.48
N GLY A 91 -9.47 -8.08 22.42
CA GLY A 91 -10.92 -8.13 22.28
C GLY A 91 -11.55 -6.85 21.72
N ALA A 92 -10.77 -5.97 21.07
CA ALA A 92 -11.34 -4.84 20.36
C ALA A 92 -12.36 -5.31 19.32
N ARG A 93 -13.48 -4.59 19.23
CA ARG A 93 -14.59 -4.97 18.34
C ARG A 93 -14.13 -4.99 16.88
N TRP A 94 -14.43 -6.09 16.20
CA TRP A 94 -14.01 -6.34 14.82
C TRP A 94 -14.45 -5.25 13.83
N ASP A 95 -15.69 -4.78 13.96
CA ASP A 95 -16.23 -3.70 13.14
C ASP A 95 -15.44 -2.39 13.28
N ARG A 96 -15.04 -2.04 14.50
CA ARG A 96 -14.25 -0.83 14.79
C ARG A 96 -12.81 -0.94 14.32
N LEU A 97 -12.23 -2.15 14.37
CA LEU A 97 -10.86 -2.39 13.87
C LEU A 97 -10.73 -2.15 12.37
N PHE A 98 -11.79 -2.28 11.57
CA PHE A 98 -11.72 -1.95 10.15
C PHE A 98 -11.80 -0.45 9.86
N GLN A 99 -12.42 0.33 10.74
CA GLN A 99 -12.78 1.72 10.45
C GLN A 99 -11.61 2.58 9.95
N PRO A 100 -10.38 2.53 10.52
CA PRO A 100 -9.28 3.37 10.05
C PRO A 100 -8.94 3.14 8.58
N VAL A 101 -8.79 1.89 8.13
CA VAL A 101 -8.48 1.58 6.72
C VAL A 101 -9.67 1.86 5.80
N LEU A 102 -10.91 1.70 6.27
CA LEU A 102 -12.10 2.01 5.49
C LEU A 102 -12.30 3.51 5.30
N PHE A 103 -12.05 4.33 6.32
CA PHE A 103 -12.09 5.78 6.17
C PHE A 103 -10.94 6.28 5.29
N PHE A 104 -9.77 5.62 5.35
CA PHE A 104 -8.69 5.91 4.42
C PHE A 104 -9.07 5.58 2.96
N TRP A 105 -9.75 4.44 2.72
CA TRP A 105 -10.35 4.12 1.44
C TRP A 105 -11.33 5.20 0.96
N LEU A 106 -12.29 5.60 1.80
CA LEU A 106 -13.28 6.62 1.43
C LEU A 106 -12.62 7.97 1.10
N ALA A 107 -11.61 8.37 1.87
CA ALA A 107 -10.80 9.55 1.61
C ALA A 107 -10.07 9.44 0.27
N MET A 108 -9.46 8.29 -0.03
CA MET A 108 -8.78 8.03 -1.28
C MET A 108 -9.73 8.08 -2.49
N VAL A 109 -10.95 7.55 -2.36
CA VAL A 109 -11.99 7.64 -3.40
C VAL A 109 -12.40 9.09 -3.62
N ALA A 110 -12.69 9.83 -2.55
CA ALA A 110 -13.09 11.23 -2.62
C ALA A 110 -12.02 12.10 -3.29
N LEU A 111 -10.75 11.96 -2.87
CA LEU A 111 -9.64 12.69 -3.46
C LEU A 111 -9.29 12.21 -4.88
N GLY A 112 -9.53 10.94 -5.18
CA GLY A 112 -9.48 10.44 -6.55
C GLY A 112 -10.46 11.19 -7.46
N TRP A 113 -11.69 11.42 -7.01
CA TRP A 113 -12.67 12.23 -7.74
C TRP A 113 -12.27 13.70 -7.84
N VAL A 114 -11.55 14.27 -6.88
CA VAL A 114 -10.94 15.60 -7.04
C VAL A 114 -9.94 15.60 -8.21
N GLY A 115 -9.15 14.54 -8.38
CA GLY A 115 -8.29 14.33 -9.56
C GLY A 115 -9.06 14.24 -10.87
N VAL A 116 -10.24 13.62 -10.87
CA VAL A 116 -11.09 13.51 -12.06
C VAL A 116 -11.75 14.85 -12.43
N LEU A 117 -12.33 15.53 -11.43
CA LEU A 117 -13.14 16.73 -11.63
C LEU A 117 -12.30 18.01 -11.75
N ALA A 118 -11.14 18.03 -11.09
CA ALA A 118 -10.21 19.16 -11.10
C ALA A 118 -8.79 18.68 -11.41
N PRO A 119 -8.51 18.19 -12.64
CA PRO A 119 -7.25 17.52 -12.97
C PRO A 119 -6.02 18.43 -12.88
N ARG A 120 -6.19 19.75 -13.00
CA ARG A 120 -5.11 20.75 -12.90
C ARG A 120 -4.97 21.36 -11.50
N LEU A 121 -5.74 20.88 -10.52
CA LEU A 121 -5.66 21.40 -9.16
C LEU A 121 -4.24 21.20 -8.61
N ALA A 122 -3.61 22.32 -8.29
CA ALA A 122 -2.34 22.41 -7.61
C ALA A 122 -2.46 23.48 -6.53
N LEU A 123 -1.97 23.18 -5.32
CA LEU A 123 -2.07 24.08 -4.18
C LEU A 123 -0.75 24.09 -3.42
N THR A 124 -0.22 25.30 -3.19
CA THR A 124 0.83 25.52 -2.20
C THR A 124 0.23 25.35 -0.83
N THR A 125 0.77 24.43 -0.04
CA THR A 125 0.17 24.03 1.23
C THR A 125 0.70 24.85 2.41
N PRO A 126 -0.03 24.90 3.54
CA PRO A 126 0.48 25.50 4.77
C PRO A 126 1.84 24.95 5.21
N VAL A 127 2.04 23.63 5.10
CA VAL A 127 3.34 23.01 5.43
C VAL A 127 4.43 23.46 4.46
N GLU A 128 4.14 23.58 3.16
CA GLU A 128 5.10 24.10 2.18
C GLU A 128 5.52 25.54 2.48
N VAL A 129 4.59 26.41 2.89
CA VAL A 129 4.87 27.81 3.27
C VAL A 129 5.73 27.89 4.53
N LEU A 130 5.56 26.97 5.48
CA LEU A 130 6.29 26.97 6.75
C LEU A 130 7.69 26.34 6.64
N LEU A 131 8.00 25.66 5.52
CA LEU A 131 9.30 25.02 5.34
C LEU A 131 10.39 26.05 5.01
N PRO A 132 11.60 25.94 5.60
CA PRO A 132 12.75 26.72 5.17
C PRO A 132 13.07 26.49 3.68
N ASP A 133 13.51 27.55 2.98
CA ASP A 133 13.80 27.51 1.54
C ASP A 133 14.74 26.36 1.13
N GLY A 134 15.74 26.06 1.96
CA GLY A 134 16.68 24.96 1.73
C GLY A 134 16.05 23.56 1.75
N LEU A 135 14.94 23.37 2.46
CA LEU A 135 14.18 22.12 2.50
C LEU A 135 13.09 22.08 1.42
N ALA A 136 12.40 23.20 1.21
CA ALA A 136 11.39 23.32 0.15
C ALA A 136 11.98 23.13 -1.27
N GLY A 137 13.25 23.48 -1.46
CA GLY A 137 13.98 23.25 -2.72
C GLY A 137 14.29 21.78 -3.03
N GLN A 138 14.20 20.86 -2.06
CA GLN A 138 14.47 19.44 -2.31
C GLN A 138 13.30 18.78 -3.06
N ARG A 139 13.57 18.21 -4.25
CA ARG A 139 12.54 17.60 -5.12
C ARG A 139 11.60 16.63 -4.39
N MET A 140 12.14 15.75 -3.54
CA MET A 140 11.33 14.78 -2.78
C MET A 140 10.41 15.46 -1.76
N ILE A 141 10.92 16.46 -1.03
CA ILE A 141 10.14 17.19 -0.02
C ILE A 141 9.02 17.98 -0.71
N ARG A 142 9.36 18.73 -1.75
CA ARG A 142 8.38 19.48 -2.55
C ARG A 142 7.31 18.56 -3.14
N ALA A 143 7.68 17.39 -3.63
CA ALA A 143 6.72 16.42 -4.16
C ALA A 143 5.70 15.97 -3.10
N VAL A 144 6.08 15.88 -1.82
CA VAL A 144 5.17 15.41 -0.76
C VAL A 144 4.46 16.52 0.01
N THR A 145 4.91 17.77 -0.11
CA THR A 145 4.27 18.92 0.54
C THR A 145 3.44 19.77 -0.40
N HIS A 146 3.76 19.80 -1.69
CA HIS A 146 2.93 20.47 -2.68
C HIS A 146 1.77 19.56 -3.09
N VAL A 147 0.55 20.09 -3.04
CA VAL A 147 -0.64 19.30 -3.38
C VAL A 147 -0.88 19.35 -4.88
N HIS A 148 -0.98 18.17 -5.48
CA HIS A 148 -1.47 17.98 -6.84
C HIS A 148 -2.61 16.96 -6.85
N SER A 149 -3.60 17.15 -7.70
CA SER A 149 -4.69 16.20 -7.88
C SER A 149 -4.36 15.07 -8.86
N THR A 150 -3.47 15.33 -9.82
CA THR A 150 -3.05 14.39 -10.87
C THR A 150 -1.55 14.45 -11.14
N GLU A 151 -1.03 13.36 -11.71
CA GLU A 151 0.31 13.25 -12.27
C GLU A 151 0.22 13.35 -13.80
N PHE A 152 1.06 14.19 -14.41
CA PHE A 152 1.14 14.36 -15.86
C PHE A 152 2.55 14.71 -16.30
N ASN A 153 2.87 14.53 -17.59
CA ASN A 153 4.14 14.98 -18.16
C ASN A 153 4.03 16.45 -18.61
N PRO A 154 4.76 17.40 -17.99
CA PRO A 154 4.68 18.81 -18.35
C PRO A 154 5.21 19.14 -19.76
N THR A 155 6.11 18.30 -20.31
CA THR A 155 6.72 18.52 -21.63
C THR A 155 5.98 17.81 -22.77
N GLY A 156 4.96 17.02 -22.44
CA GLY A 156 4.16 16.31 -23.43
C GLY A 156 3.26 17.27 -24.22
N ARG A 157 3.23 17.14 -25.56
CA ARG A 157 2.35 17.95 -26.42
C ARG A 157 0.87 17.78 -26.12
N ASN A 158 0.46 16.62 -25.60
CA ASN A 158 -0.90 16.35 -25.13
C ASN A 158 -0.84 15.66 -23.74
N PRO A 159 -0.79 16.42 -22.64
CA PRO A 159 -0.58 15.87 -21.32
C PRO A 159 -1.82 15.09 -20.84
N TYR A 160 -1.65 13.80 -20.61
CA TYR A 160 -2.67 12.96 -19.97
C TYR A 160 -2.61 13.12 -18.45
N TYR A 161 -3.69 13.61 -17.85
CA TYR A 161 -3.81 13.78 -16.40
C TYR A 161 -4.23 12.48 -15.74
N ARG A 162 -3.33 11.90 -14.94
CA ARG A 162 -3.56 10.62 -14.29
C ARG A 162 -3.84 10.84 -12.81
N THR A 163 -4.95 10.33 -12.31
CA THR A 163 -5.36 10.52 -10.92
C THR A 163 -4.27 10.08 -9.94
N ALA A 164 -3.87 10.98 -9.04
CA ALA A 164 -2.77 10.73 -8.09
C ALA A 164 -3.16 11.01 -6.63
N ALA A 165 -4.01 12.02 -6.37
CA ALA A 165 -4.36 12.41 -5.01
C ALA A 165 -4.94 11.25 -4.17
N PRO A 166 -4.51 11.11 -2.91
CA PRO A 166 -3.69 12.02 -2.12
C PRO A 166 -2.18 11.91 -2.33
N TYR A 167 -1.74 11.00 -3.21
CA TYR A 167 -0.34 10.71 -3.41
C TYR A 167 0.28 11.66 -4.45
N PRO A 168 1.60 11.89 -4.41
CA PRO A 168 2.30 12.62 -5.45
C PRO A 168 2.37 11.85 -6.78
N TYR A 169 2.27 10.53 -6.73
CA TYR A 169 2.34 9.68 -7.91
C TYR A 169 1.19 8.68 -7.96
N THR A 170 0.69 8.45 -9.17
CA THR A 170 -0.33 7.45 -9.54
C THR A 170 0.05 6.02 -9.17
N ASN A 171 1.35 5.74 -9.06
CA ASN A 171 1.88 4.44 -8.65
C ASN A 171 1.41 4.11 -7.23
N ASN A 172 1.59 5.07 -6.31
CA ASN A 172 1.19 4.94 -4.91
C ASN A 172 -0.33 4.86 -4.76
N TRP A 173 -1.08 5.58 -5.60
CA TRP A 173 -2.54 5.44 -5.67
C TRP A 173 -2.93 4.02 -6.08
N GLY A 174 -2.37 3.50 -7.17
CA GLY A 174 -2.69 2.14 -7.61
C GLY A 174 -2.31 1.07 -6.58
N THR A 175 -1.19 1.22 -5.88
CA THR A 175 -0.80 0.35 -4.78
C THR A 175 -1.79 0.42 -3.62
N GLY A 176 -2.16 1.62 -3.16
CA GLY A 176 -3.14 1.80 -2.10
C GLY A 176 -4.49 1.17 -2.46
N PHE A 177 -4.96 1.37 -3.69
CA PHE A 177 -6.20 0.77 -4.18
C PHE A 177 -6.15 -0.77 -4.15
N ALA A 178 -5.07 -1.37 -4.67
CA ALA A 178 -4.89 -2.82 -4.69
C ALA A 178 -4.81 -3.44 -3.28
N LEU A 179 -4.31 -2.70 -2.29
CA LEU A 179 -4.24 -3.13 -0.89
C LEU A 179 -5.58 -2.94 -0.15
N LEU A 180 -6.34 -1.89 -0.47
CA LEU A 180 -7.58 -1.53 0.23
C LEU A 180 -8.82 -2.26 -0.28
N VAL A 181 -8.89 -2.60 -1.57
CA VAL A 181 -10.04 -3.36 -2.13
C VAL A 181 -10.29 -4.66 -1.33
N PRO A 182 -9.29 -5.51 -1.05
CA PRO A 182 -9.49 -6.68 -0.20
C PRO A 182 -9.99 -6.33 1.22
N CYS A 183 -9.58 -5.20 1.78
CA CYS A 183 -10.04 -4.75 3.11
C CYS A 183 -11.53 -4.37 3.09
N VAL A 184 -11.97 -3.66 2.05
CA VAL A 184 -13.39 -3.30 1.86
C VAL A 184 -14.24 -4.55 1.69
N LEU A 185 -13.81 -5.49 0.82
CA LEU A 185 -14.52 -6.75 0.58
C LEU A 185 -14.55 -7.63 1.83
N ALA A 186 -13.47 -7.65 2.61
CA ALA A 186 -13.42 -8.33 3.90
C ALA A 186 -14.47 -7.76 4.87
N TYR A 187 -14.55 -6.43 5.01
CA TYR A 187 -15.57 -5.79 5.85
C TYR A 187 -16.99 -6.10 5.37
N LEU A 188 -17.25 -5.98 4.06
CA LEU A 188 -18.56 -6.29 3.47
C LEU A 188 -18.94 -7.77 3.63
N SER A 189 -17.97 -8.68 3.75
CA SER A 189 -18.27 -10.09 4.03
C SER A 189 -18.63 -10.34 5.50
N ALA A 190 -17.98 -9.63 6.42
CA ALA A 190 -18.16 -9.78 7.87
C ALA A 190 -19.37 -9.01 8.44
N VAL A 191 -19.61 -7.79 7.96
CA VAL A 191 -20.62 -6.87 8.54
C VAL A 191 -21.81 -6.75 7.60
N ARG A 192 -22.98 -7.22 8.04
CA ARG A 192 -24.19 -7.34 7.19
C ARG A 192 -25.11 -6.13 7.19
N THR A 193 -25.02 -5.25 8.18
CA THR A 193 -25.91 -4.09 8.34
C THR A 193 -25.12 -2.80 8.65
N GLY A 194 -25.78 -1.64 8.53
CA GLY A 194 -25.24 -0.35 8.96
C GLY A 194 -24.94 0.65 7.83
N PRO A 195 -24.81 1.95 8.16
CA PRO A 195 -24.59 3.01 7.20
C PRO A 195 -23.24 2.87 6.47
N LEU A 196 -22.17 2.53 7.20
CA LEU A 196 -20.83 2.35 6.61
C LEU A 196 -20.83 1.28 5.51
N ARG A 197 -21.56 0.17 5.70
CA ARG A 197 -21.72 -0.86 4.67
C ARG A 197 -22.32 -0.29 3.38
N ARG A 198 -23.39 0.51 3.49
CA ARG A 198 -24.08 1.12 2.34
C ARG A 198 -23.14 2.08 1.60
N VAL A 199 -22.43 2.93 2.35
CA VAL A 199 -21.43 3.84 1.77
C VAL A 199 -20.33 3.06 1.05
N LEU A 200 -19.84 1.96 1.63
CA LEU A 200 -18.81 1.14 1.00
C LEU A 200 -19.28 0.46 -0.29
N LEU A 201 -20.50 -0.07 -0.30
CA LEU A 201 -21.11 -0.66 -1.50
C LEU A 201 -21.20 0.34 -2.67
N VAL A 202 -21.51 1.61 -2.38
CA VAL A 202 -21.53 2.68 -3.38
C VAL A 202 -20.12 3.14 -3.74
N SER A 203 -19.21 3.19 -2.77
CA SER A 203 -17.83 3.66 -3.01
C SER A 203 -17.02 2.74 -3.92
N LEU A 204 -17.26 1.42 -3.91
CA LEU A 204 -16.56 0.46 -4.77
C LEU A 204 -16.68 0.78 -6.27
N PRO A 205 -17.90 0.87 -6.85
CA PRO A 205 -18.05 1.24 -8.25
C PRO A 205 -17.58 2.68 -8.52
N LEU A 206 -17.82 3.62 -7.59
CA LEU A 206 -17.33 5.00 -7.73
C LEU A 206 -15.81 5.10 -7.78
N ALA A 207 -15.10 4.19 -7.12
CA ALA A 207 -13.64 4.17 -7.11
C ALA A 207 -13.03 3.68 -8.42
N LEU A 208 -13.80 2.98 -9.27
CA LEU A 208 -13.30 2.44 -10.53
C LEU A 208 -12.92 3.55 -11.51
N VAL A 209 -13.69 4.63 -11.58
CA VAL A 209 -13.39 5.76 -12.48
C VAL A 209 -12.01 6.37 -12.20
N PRO A 210 -11.69 6.87 -10.99
CA PRO A 210 -10.34 7.33 -10.69
C PRO A 210 -9.29 6.23 -10.82
N ALA A 211 -9.62 4.97 -10.51
CA ALA A 211 -8.69 3.84 -10.66
C ALA A 211 -8.26 3.63 -12.11
N PHE A 212 -9.19 3.62 -13.06
CA PHE A 212 -8.89 3.48 -14.48
C PHE A 212 -8.12 4.69 -15.01
N LEU A 213 -8.47 5.90 -14.55
CA LEU A 213 -7.77 7.13 -14.93
C LEU A 213 -6.34 7.23 -14.38
N THR A 214 -5.95 6.38 -13.42
CA THR A 214 -4.53 6.24 -13.06
C THR A 214 -3.69 5.65 -14.21
N LEU A 215 -4.32 4.88 -15.11
CA LEU A 215 -3.68 4.06 -16.15
C LEU A 215 -2.59 3.11 -15.58
N ASN A 216 -2.66 2.81 -14.29
CA ASN A 216 -1.61 2.11 -13.56
C ASN A 216 -1.64 0.60 -13.87
N ARG A 217 -0.70 0.14 -14.73
CA ARG A 217 -0.59 -1.28 -15.13
C ARG A 217 -0.31 -2.21 -13.96
N GLY A 218 0.57 -1.82 -13.03
CA GLY A 218 0.93 -2.69 -11.91
C GLY A 218 -0.22 -2.87 -10.92
N MET A 219 -1.12 -1.88 -10.76
CA MET A 219 -2.34 -2.02 -9.96
C MET A 219 -3.18 -3.20 -10.47
N PHE A 220 -3.38 -3.29 -11.79
CA PHE A 220 -4.11 -4.40 -12.40
C PHE A 220 -3.40 -5.74 -12.21
N VAL A 221 -2.07 -5.76 -12.31
CA VAL A 221 -1.27 -6.97 -12.00
C VAL A 221 -1.47 -7.40 -10.55
N GLY A 222 -1.36 -6.46 -9.59
CA GLY A 222 -1.55 -6.75 -8.17
C GLY A 222 -2.94 -7.30 -7.87
N LEU A 223 -3.99 -6.62 -8.35
CA LEU A 223 -5.38 -7.09 -8.21
C LEU A 223 -5.59 -8.46 -8.88
N GLY A 224 -5.08 -8.64 -10.10
CA GLY A 224 -5.19 -9.88 -10.87
C GLY A 224 -4.55 -11.05 -10.15
N VAL A 225 -3.31 -10.91 -9.68
CA VAL A 225 -2.62 -11.95 -8.89
C VAL A 225 -3.38 -12.27 -7.61
N GLY A 226 -3.91 -11.25 -6.92
CA GLY A 226 -4.72 -11.44 -5.72
C GLY A 226 -6.02 -12.22 -5.98
N LEU A 227 -6.72 -11.90 -7.07
CA LEU A 227 -7.93 -12.60 -7.50
C LEU A 227 -7.64 -14.04 -7.94
N VAL A 228 -6.55 -14.28 -8.67
CA VAL A 228 -6.12 -15.64 -9.06
C VAL A 228 -5.81 -16.47 -7.82
N TYR A 229 -5.03 -15.94 -6.88
CA TYR A 229 -4.74 -16.61 -5.61
C TYR A 229 -6.02 -17.00 -4.86
N LEU A 230 -6.96 -16.07 -4.74
CA LEU A 230 -8.21 -16.30 -4.03
C LEU A 230 -9.13 -17.27 -4.79
N GLY A 231 -9.20 -17.15 -6.11
CA GLY A 231 -9.97 -18.01 -7.01
C GLY A 231 -9.49 -19.47 -6.97
N LEU A 232 -8.17 -19.70 -7.03
CA LEU A 232 -7.59 -21.04 -6.85
C LEU A 232 -7.96 -21.63 -5.48
N ARG A 233 -7.87 -20.84 -4.41
CA ARG A 233 -8.29 -21.27 -3.06
C ARG A 233 -9.79 -21.54 -2.95
N ALA A 234 -10.61 -20.80 -3.70
CA ALA A 234 -12.06 -21.01 -3.74
C ALA A 234 -12.40 -22.29 -4.50
N LEU A 235 -11.75 -22.55 -5.64
CA LEU A 235 -11.93 -23.75 -6.45
C LEU A 235 -11.54 -25.03 -5.69
N VAL A 236 -10.37 -25.03 -5.06
CA VAL A 236 -9.91 -26.16 -4.24
C VAL A 236 -10.87 -26.49 -3.09
N ARG A 237 -11.63 -25.49 -2.60
CA ARG A 237 -12.59 -25.66 -1.50
C ARG A 237 -14.06 -25.75 -1.96
N GLY A 238 -14.34 -25.67 -3.26
CA GLY A 238 -15.71 -25.61 -3.77
C GLY A 238 -16.52 -24.40 -3.28
N ASP A 239 -15.88 -23.27 -2.92
CA ASP A 239 -16.59 -22.09 -2.42
C ASP A 239 -17.22 -21.28 -3.57
N VAL A 240 -18.41 -21.71 -3.98
CA VAL A 240 -19.20 -21.06 -5.03
C VAL A 240 -19.58 -19.61 -4.70
N ARG A 241 -19.71 -19.25 -3.42
CA ARG A 241 -20.05 -17.88 -3.02
C ARG A 241 -18.89 -16.93 -3.28
N LEU A 242 -17.68 -17.38 -2.94
CA LEU A 242 -16.47 -16.61 -3.18
C LEU A 242 -16.20 -16.47 -4.68
N ILE A 243 -16.36 -17.55 -5.46
CA ILE A 243 -16.27 -17.51 -6.92
C ILE A 243 -17.28 -16.51 -7.49
N GLY A 244 -18.55 -16.59 -7.09
CA GLY A 244 -19.59 -15.65 -7.54
C GLY A 244 -19.26 -14.19 -7.20
N THR A 245 -18.67 -13.92 -6.04
CA THR A 245 -18.26 -12.57 -5.64
C THR A 245 -17.11 -12.04 -6.51
N ILE A 246 -16.12 -12.88 -6.81
CA ILE A 246 -15.01 -12.55 -7.71
C ILE A 246 -15.55 -12.26 -9.11
N THR A 247 -16.40 -13.14 -9.65
CA THR A 247 -17.00 -13.00 -10.98
C THR A 247 -17.83 -11.72 -11.08
N ALA A 248 -18.66 -11.43 -10.08
CA ALA A 248 -19.44 -10.19 -10.04
C ALA A 248 -18.55 -8.94 -10.02
N GLY A 249 -17.47 -8.95 -9.23
CA GLY A 249 -16.51 -7.85 -9.19
C GLY A 249 -15.81 -7.62 -10.54
N VAL A 250 -15.39 -8.70 -11.21
CA VAL A 250 -14.78 -8.64 -12.55
C VAL A 250 -15.78 -8.11 -13.59
N ALA A 251 -17.05 -8.55 -13.54
CA ALA A 251 -18.09 -8.06 -14.44
C ALA A 251 -18.33 -6.56 -14.27
N VAL A 252 -18.40 -6.06 -13.03
CA VAL A 252 -18.55 -4.61 -12.77
C VAL A 252 -17.34 -3.83 -13.30
N ALA A 253 -16.12 -4.33 -13.08
CA ALA A 253 -14.92 -3.70 -13.63
C ALA A 253 -14.95 -3.66 -15.17
N TRP A 254 -15.40 -4.76 -15.81
CA TRP A 254 -15.56 -4.84 -17.25
C TRP A 254 -16.58 -3.82 -17.79
N VAL A 255 -17.75 -3.68 -17.14
CA VAL A 255 -18.76 -2.68 -17.55
C VAL A 255 -18.19 -1.26 -17.54
N VAL A 256 -17.34 -0.91 -16.58
CA VAL A 256 -16.69 0.42 -16.56
C VAL A 256 -15.77 0.63 -17.76
N THR A 257 -15.11 -0.41 -18.26
CA THR A 257 -14.28 -0.31 -19.48
C THR A 257 -15.08 -0.05 -20.76
N LEU A 258 -16.40 -0.24 -20.73
CA LEU A 258 -17.29 0.11 -21.86
C LEU A 258 -17.61 1.61 -21.88
N VAL A 259 -17.48 2.31 -20.75
CA VAL A 259 -17.80 3.75 -20.60
C VAL A 259 -16.53 4.60 -20.62
N VAL A 260 -15.44 4.08 -20.04
CA VAL A 260 -14.13 4.75 -20.03
C VAL A 260 -13.29 4.15 -21.17
N PRO A 261 -12.67 4.95 -22.06
CA PRO A 261 -11.86 4.45 -23.19
C PRO A 261 -10.49 3.93 -22.71
N VAL A 262 -10.51 2.94 -21.81
CA VAL A 262 -9.32 2.39 -21.15
C VAL A 262 -8.40 1.72 -22.16
N GLY A 263 -8.96 1.02 -23.15
CA GLY A 263 -8.21 0.35 -24.20
C GLY A 263 -7.33 1.33 -24.98
N ASP A 264 -7.93 2.40 -25.49
CA ASP A 264 -7.22 3.43 -26.26
C ASP A 264 -6.18 4.15 -25.40
N MET A 265 -6.49 4.46 -24.14
CA MET A 265 -5.54 5.10 -23.22
C MET A 265 -4.36 4.19 -22.86
N ILE A 266 -4.58 2.88 -22.70
CA ILE A 266 -3.50 1.92 -22.46
C ILE A 266 -2.66 1.72 -23.71
N MET A 267 -3.27 1.59 -24.89
CA MET A 267 -2.55 1.38 -26.14
C MET A 267 -1.69 2.59 -26.48
N ASN A 268 -2.27 3.79 -26.41
CA ASN A 268 -1.58 5.07 -26.59
C ASN A 268 -0.42 5.23 -25.59
N ARG A 269 -0.56 4.73 -24.35
CA ARG A 269 0.54 4.68 -23.38
C ARG A 269 1.63 3.69 -23.78
N VAL A 270 1.29 2.53 -24.34
CA VAL A 270 2.29 1.55 -24.79
C VAL A 270 3.07 2.08 -25.99
N GLU A 271 2.39 2.71 -26.94
CA GLU A 271 2.97 3.25 -28.17
C GLU A 271 3.84 4.48 -27.93
N ASN A 272 3.46 5.36 -27.00
CA ASN A 272 4.15 6.63 -26.76
C ASN A 272 5.11 6.64 -25.56
N THR A 273 5.41 5.47 -24.96
CA THR A 273 6.34 5.40 -23.83
C THR A 273 7.55 4.50 -24.15
N ASP A 274 8.69 5.11 -24.51
CA ASP A 274 10.00 4.44 -24.70
C ASP A 274 10.61 3.84 -23.39
N SER A 275 9.87 3.86 -22.28
CA SER A 275 10.32 3.46 -20.92
C SER A 275 10.85 2.03 -20.78
N THR A 276 10.63 1.13 -21.74
CA THR A 276 11.06 -0.27 -21.62
C THR A 276 12.58 -0.41 -21.75
N ARG A 277 13.21 0.39 -22.61
CA ARG A 277 14.67 0.38 -22.82
C ARG A 277 15.39 1.04 -21.64
N ASP A 278 14.93 2.22 -21.25
CA ASP A 278 15.47 2.96 -20.11
C ASP A 278 15.35 2.19 -18.78
N ARG A 279 14.24 1.45 -18.57
CA ARG A 279 14.08 0.60 -17.38
C ARG A 279 15.03 -0.59 -17.35
N ALA A 280 15.25 -1.24 -18.48
CA ALA A 280 16.19 -2.36 -18.55
C ALA A 280 17.62 -1.90 -18.22
N ASP A 281 18.01 -0.72 -18.70
CA ASP A 281 19.32 -0.14 -18.40
C ASP A 281 19.41 0.30 -16.94
N LEU A 282 18.37 0.91 -16.37
CA LEU A 282 18.29 1.21 -14.94
C LEU A 282 18.39 -0.04 -14.05
N TYR A 283 17.77 -1.15 -14.45
CA TYR A 283 17.88 -2.42 -13.72
C TYR A 283 19.31 -2.97 -13.77
N ARG A 284 19.96 -2.95 -14.93
CA ARG A 284 21.36 -3.36 -15.07
C ARG A 284 22.28 -2.51 -14.21
N GLN A 285 22.19 -1.18 -14.32
CA GLN A 285 22.99 -0.26 -13.52
C GLN A 285 22.75 -0.43 -12.02
N THR A 286 21.51 -0.69 -11.61
CA THR A 286 21.17 -0.96 -10.21
C THR A 286 21.85 -2.25 -9.72
N LEU A 287 21.82 -3.32 -10.52
CA LEU A 287 22.47 -4.59 -10.18
C LEU A 287 23.99 -4.44 -10.10
N ASP A 288 24.60 -3.80 -11.09
CA ASP A 288 26.04 -3.56 -11.11
C ASP A 288 26.49 -2.74 -9.89
N ALA A 289 25.73 -1.71 -9.52
CA ALA A 289 26.01 -0.93 -8.32
C ALA A 289 25.86 -1.77 -7.04
N VAL A 290 24.85 -2.64 -6.94
CA VAL A 290 24.65 -3.51 -5.76
C VAL A 290 25.82 -4.47 -5.58
N LEU A 291 26.44 -4.96 -6.66
CA LEU A 291 27.62 -5.84 -6.57
C LEU A 291 28.81 -5.17 -5.88
N HIS A 292 28.91 -3.85 -5.94
CA HIS A 292 29.96 -3.09 -5.25
C HIS A 292 29.66 -2.86 -3.76
N SER A 293 28.40 -2.92 -3.33
CA SER A 293 28.01 -2.80 -1.91
C SER A 293 26.87 -3.75 -1.53
N PRO A 294 27.10 -5.07 -1.57
CA PRO A 294 26.02 -6.05 -1.49
C PRO A 294 25.42 -6.20 -0.09
N LEU A 295 26.17 -5.90 0.97
CA LEU A 295 25.74 -6.16 2.34
C LEU A 295 24.87 -5.03 2.92
N LEU A 296 25.35 -3.78 2.84
CA LEU A 296 24.70 -2.63 3.45
C LEU A 296 24.07 -1.68 2.43
N GLY A 297 24.32 -1.89 1.13
CA GLY A 297 23.91 -0.96 0.09
C GLY A 297 24.52 0.44 0.27
N TYR A 298 23.80 1.43 -0.25
CA TYR A 298 24.25 2.82 -0.30
C TYR A 298 23.56 3.75 0.70
N GLY A 299 22.74 3.21 1.61
CA GLY A 299 21.93 3.95 2.57
C GLY A 299 20.70 4.63 1.95
N ALA A 300 20.82 5.20 0.75
CA ALA A 300 19.73 5.82 0.01
C ALA A 300 19.93 5.70 -1.52
N PRO A 301 18.86 5.82 -2.33
CA PRO A 301 18.94 5.95 -3.77
C PRO A 301 19.86 7.10 -4.20
N ARG A 302 20.64 6.87 -5.25
CA ARG A 302 21.46 7.89 -5.90
C ARG A 302 20.90 8.16 -7.28
N SER A 303 21.00 9.40 -7.74
CA SER A 303 20.72 9.75 -9.13
C SER A 303 21.70 9.04 -10.05
N ALA A 304 21.22 8.37 -11.08
CA ALA A 304 22.01 7.98 -12.24
C ALA A 304 21.54 8.76 -13.46
N ASP A 305 22.49 9.14 -14.30
CA ASP A 305 22.19 9.71 -15.60
C ASP A 305 21.74 8.59 -16.54
N THR A 306 20.50 8.65 -17.02
CA THR A 306 20.00 7.78 -18.10
C THR A 306 19.98 8.55 -19.41
N THR A 307 19.72 7.82 -20.51
CA THR A 307 19.50 8.33 -21.86
C THR A 307 18.41 9.40 -21.96
N THR A 308 17.47 9.45 -21.00
CA THR A 308 16.33 10.38 -20.99
C THR A 308 16.34 11.36 -19.81
N GLY A 309 17.32 11.27 -18.90
CA GLY A 309 17.54 12.22 -17.80
C GLY A 309 18.05 11.57 -16.52
N ALA A 310 18.28 12.37 -15.47
CA ALA A 310 18.70 11.85 -14.17
C ALA A 310 17.53 11.16 -13.43
N GLU A 311 17.46 9.83 -13.44
CA GLU A 311 16.52 9.04 -12.65
C GLU A 311 17.21 8.39 -11.42
N PRO A 312 16.58 8.39 -10.23
CA PRO A 312 17.17 7.78 -9.05
C PRO A 312 17.17 6.24 -9.14
N LEU A 313 18.36 5.63 -9.09
CA LEU A 313 18.55 4.18 -9.06
C LEU A 313 17.82 3.55 -7.86
N GLY A 314 17.26 2.37 -8.07
CA GLY A 314 16.54 1.65 -7.02
C GLY A 314 15.10 2.14 -6.76
N THR A 315 14.59 3.18 -7.41
CA THR A 315 13.22 3.68 -7.13
C THR A 315 12.11 2.97 -7.90
N GLN A 316 12.46 2.00 -8.75
CA GLN A 316 11.56 1.29 -9.66
C GLN A 316 10.67 0.24 -8.99
N GLY A 317 10.82 0.03 -7.68
CA GLY A 317 10.05 -0.94 -6.91
C GLY A 317 10.62 -1.11 -5.51
N GLN A 318 9.86 -1.71 -4.60
CA GLN A 318 10.34 -2.00 -3.24
C GLN A 318 11.54 -2.96 -3.25
N VAL A 319 11.57 -3.94 -4.16
CA VAL A 319 12.70 -4.87 -4.33
C VAL A 319 13.98 -4.10 -4.61
N TRP A 320 13.94 -3.25 -5.64
CA TRP A 320 15.06 -2.44 -6.07
C TRP A 320 15.49 -1.44 -5.00
N LEU A 321 14.52 -0.81 -4.34
CA LEU A 321 14.77 0.20 -3.32
C LEU A 321 15.49 -0.39 -2.12
N THR A 322 15.00 -1.53 -1.64
CA THR A 322 15.54 -2.21 -0.47
C THR A 322 16.93 -2.77 -0.79
N MET A 323 17.09 -3.41 -1.94
CA MET A 323 18.36 -3.99 -2.37
C MET A 323 19.45 -2.92 -2.54
N TYR A 324 19.14 -1.83 -3.24
CA TYR A 324 20.10 -0.76 -3.49
C TYR A 324 20.44 0.03 -2.23
N SER A 325 19.42 0.39 -1.43
CA SER A 325 19.61 1.27 -0.27
C SER A 325 20.13 0.53 0.95
N HIS A 326 19.75 -0.73 1.14
CA HIS A 326 19.97 -1.47 2.39
C HIS A 326 20.67 -2.83 2.20
N GLY A 327 21.00 -3.20 0.96
CA GLY A 327 21.71 -4.42 0.61
C GLY A 327 20.82 -5.66 0.42
N ILE A 328 21.46 -6.73 -0.05
CA ILE A 328 20.85 -8.04 -0.29
C ILE A 328 20.25 -8.65 1.00
N PRO A 329 20.92 -8.60 2.18
CA PRO A 329 20.34 -9.12 3.42
C PRO A 329 19.00 -8.47 3.77
N ALA A 330 18.85 -7.16 3.56
CA ALA A 330 17.61 -6.44 3.81
C ALA A 330 16.51 -6.87 2.84
N LEU A 331 16.84 -7.05 1.55
CA LEU A 331 15.91 -7.57 0.56
C LEU A 331 15.42 -8.97 0.93
N LEU A 332 16.35 -9.89 1.24
CA LEU A 332 16.00 -11.26 1.62
C LEU A 332 15.12 -11.29 2.88
N THR A 333 15.41 -10.44 3.86
CA THR A 333 14.60 -10.31 5.07
C THR A 333 13.19 -9.79 4.76
N LEU A 334 13.06 -8.78 3.89
CA LEU A 334 11.75 -8.27 3.44
C LEU A 334 10.94 -9.36 2.71
N LEU A 335 11.56 -10.08 1.78
CA LEU A 335 10.90 -11.15 1.04
C LEU A 335 10.50 -12.31 1.96
N ALA A 336 11.38 -12.72 2.87
CA ALA A 336 11.09 -13.72 3.88
C ALA A 336 9.92 -13.29 4.78
N LEU A 337 9.89 -12.03 5.20
CA LEU A 337 8.80 -11.46 5.98
C LEU A 337 7.47 -11.59 5.21
N LEU A 338 7.41 -11.14 3.96
CA LEU A 338 6.19 -11.24 3.14
C LEU A 338 5.77 -12.70 2.92
N VAL A 339 6.71 -13.61 2.65
CA VAL A 339 6.42 -15.05 2.48
C VAL A 339 5.88 -15.69 3.76
N VAL A 340 6.46 -15.37 4.93
CA VAL A 340 5.95 -15.83 6.23
C VAL A 340 4.52 -15.32 6.45
N LEU A 341 4.24 -14.06 6.09
CA LEU A 341 2.91 -13.48 6.24
C LEU A 341 1.89 -14.11 5.26
N VAL A 342 2.27 -14.38 4.01
CA VAL A 342 1.44 -15.15 3.07
C VAL A 342 1.12 -16.53 3.65
N ARG A 343 2.13 -17.26 4.15
CA ARG A 343 1.92 -18.60 4.72
C ARG A 343 1.03 -18.57 5.96
N SER A 344 1.28 -17.63 6.88
CA SER A 344 0.49 -17.49 8.11
C SER A 344 -0.97 -17.13 7.85
N THR A 345 -1.26 -16.37 6.80
CA THR A 345 -2.63 -15.96 6.45
C THR A 345 -3.32 -16.92 5.48
N ALA A 346 -2.57 -17.81 4.82
CA ALA A 346 -3.11 -18.80 3.89
C ALA A 346 -4.02 -19.85 4.55
N VAL A 347 -3.97 -20.00 5.87
CA VAL A 347 -4.87 -20.89 6.62
C VAL A 347 -6.23 -20.25 6.95
N ALA A 348 -6.44 -18.98 6.59
CA ALA A 348 -7.69 -18.27 6.88
C ALA A 348 -8.92 -18.99 6.27
N VAL A 349 -9.92 -19.22 7.13
CA VAL A 349 -11.17 -19.94 6.79
C VAL A 349 -12.39 -19.02 6.65
N SER A 350 -12.45 -17.94 7.44
CA SER A 350 -13.56 -16.98 7.39
C SER A 350 -13.55 -16.18 6.10
N ALA A 351 -14.73 -15.74 5.63
CA ALA A 351 -14.84 -14.94 4.40
C ALA A 351 -13.96 -13.67 4.46
N ALA A 352 -13.98 -12.97 5.60
CA ALA A 352 -13.15 -11.79 5.80
C ALA A 352 -11.66 -12.14 5.85
N GLY A 353 -11.27 -13.21 6.54
CA GLY A 353 -9.89 -13.67 6.59
C GLY A 353 -9.35 -14.07 5.22
N ARG A 354 -10.19 -14.68 4.36
CA ARG A 354 -9.79 -15.03 2.99
C ARG A 354 -9.51 -13.80 2.14
N TRP A 355 -10.36 -12.78 2.18
CA TRP A 355 -10.09 -11.50 1.50
C TRP A 355 -8.83 -10.83 2.04
N LEU A 356 -8.65 -10.74 3.37
CA LEU A 356 -7.46 -10.15 3.97
C LEU A 356 -6.16 -10.92 3.66
N SER A 357 -6.23 -12.25 3.51
CA SER A 357 -5.06 -13.08 3.14
C SER A 357 -4.47 -12.76 1.76
N VAL A 358 -5.21 -12.03 0.93
CA VAL A 358 -4.74 -11.55 -0.39
C VAL A 358 -3.71 -10.44 -0.25
N VAL A 359 -3.79 -9.60 0.79
CA VAL A 359 -2.94 -8.41 0.95
C VAL A 359 -1.43 -8.72 0.90
N PRO A 360 -0.88 -9.68 1.66
CA PRO A 360 0.55 -9.99 1.57
C PRO A 360 0.95 -10.60 0.22
N VAL A 361 0.02 -11.26 -0.49
CA VAL A 361 0.26 -11.77 -1.86
C VAL A 361 0.35 -10.62 -2.86
N VAL A 362 -0.57 -9.66 -2.78
CA VAL A 362 -0.55 -8.42 -3.59
C VAL A 362 0.74 -7.65 -3.33
N ALA A 363 1.14 -7.50 -2.06
CA ALA A 363 2.38 -6.84 -1.69
C ALA A 363 3.61 -7.49 -2.35
N LEU A 364 3.69 -8.83 -2.32
CA LEU A 364 4.78 -9.58 -2.94
C LEU A 364 4.78 -9.40 -4.47
N ALA A 365 3.61 -9.42 -5.10
CA ALA A 365 3.46 -9.23 -6.54
C ALA A 365 3.81 -7.81 -7.01
N LEU A 366 3.52 -6.79 -6.19
CA LEU A 366 3.80 -5.39 -6.49
C LEU A 366 5.24 -4.98 -6.16
N ALA A 367 5.92 -5.66 -5.23
CA ALA A 367 7.25 -5.28 -4.77
C ALA A 367 8.30 -5.07 -5.89
N PRO A 368 8.31 -5.82 -7.01
CA PRO A 368 9.23 -5.56 -8.11
C PRO A 368 8.93 -4.28 -8.90
N PHE A 369 7.69 -3.80 -8.88
CA PHE A 369 7.18 -2.73 -9.74
C PHE A 369 6.91 -1.42 -8.99
N TYR A 370 6.57 -1.49 -7.71
CA TYR A 370 6.21 -0.34 -6.89
C TYR A 370 6.88 -0.37 -5.53
N GLY A 371 7.41 0.79 -5.14
CA GLY A 371 7.77 1.07 -3.77
C GLY A 371 6.52 1.39 -2.98
N PHE A 372 6.43 0.87 -1.77
CA PHE A 372 5.34 1.17 -0.85
C PHE A 372 5.86 1.78 0.44
N THR A 373 7.09 2.32 0.44
CA THR A 373 7.70 3.05 1.58
C THR A 373 7.09 4.45 1.72
N ASP A 374 5.79 4.47 2.02
CA ASP A 374 4.95 5.62 2.32
C ASP A 374 3.77 5.14 3.21
N MET A 375 2.66 5.88 3.24
CA MET A 375 1.45 5.49 3.98
C MET A 375 0.92 4.11 3.58
N ASN A 376 1.17 3.63 2.36
CA ASN A 376 0.77 2.30 1.90
C ASN A 376 1.44 1.18 2.69
N LEU A 377 2.67 1.38 3.20
CA LEU A 377 3.29 0.39 4.10
C LEU A 377 2.44 0.21 5.36
N SER A 378 1.99 1.31 5.95
CA SER A 378 1.12 1.27 7.12
C SER A 378 -0.25 0.68 6.81
N VAL A 379 -0.86 1.02 5.67
CA VAL A 379 -2.14 0.42 5.21
C VAL A 379 -1.99 -1.10 5.03
N MET A 380 -0.92 -1.53 4.35
CA MET A 380 -0.60 -2.93 4.11
C MET A 380 -0.47 -3.69 5.42
N PHE A 381 0.33 -3.18 6.35
CA PHE A 381 0.56 -3.85 7.64
C PHE A 381 -0.59 -3.71 8.63
N TYR A 382 -1.43 -2.69 8.50
CA TYR A 382 -2.73 -2.66 9.18
C TYR A 382 -3.59 -3.85 8.73
N ALA A 383 -3.75 -4.02 7.42
CA ALA A 383 -4.56 -5.07 6.84
C ALA A 383 -4.00 -6.48 7.11
N ILE A 384 -2.67 -6.64 7.07
CA ILE A 384 -2.02 -7.88 7.48
C ILE A 384 -2.20 -8.14 8.98
N GLY A 385 -2.14 -7.11 9.83
CA GLY A 385 -2.47 -7.21 11.26
C GLY A 385 -3.87 -7.76 11.49
N LEU A 386 -4.86 -7.25 10.74
CA LEU A 386 -6.22 -7.82 10.73
C LEU A 386 -6.22 -9.27 10.21
N ALA A 387 -5.51 -9.57 9.13
CA ALA A 387 -5.48 -10.90 8.52
C ALA A 387 -4.97 -11.96 9.50
N VAL A 388 -3.85 -11.67 10.17
CA VAL A 388 -3.23 -12.54 11.16
C VAL A 388 -4.13 -12.66 12.39
N ALA A 389 -4.70 -11.55 12.88
CA ALA A 389 -5.65 -11.61 13.99
C ALA A 389 -6.90 -12.44 13.66
N ALA A 390 -7.36 -12.40 12.40
CA ALA A 390 -8.48 -13.22 11.94
C ALA A 390 -8.16 -14.72 11.95
N VAL A 391 -6.89 -15.10 11.79
CA VAL A 391 -6.42 -16.49 11.86
C VAL A 391 -6.22 -16.93 13.31
N ASP A 392 -5.58 -16.10 14.13
CA ASP A 392 -5.20 -16.45 15.51
C ASP A 392 -6.35 -16.29 16.53
N GLY A 393 -7.40 -15.57 16.16
CA GLY A 393 -8.52 -15.24 17.05
C GLY A 393 -9.57 -16.35 17.17
N PRO A 394 -10.20 -16.53 18.36
CA PRO A 394 -11.31 -17.48 18.55
C PRO A 394 -12.57 -17.12 17.75
N VAL A 395 -12.66 -15.88 17.24
CA VAL A 395 -13.82 -15.32 16.53
C VAL A 395 -14.07 -15.99 15.16
N ASN A 396 -13.15 -16.81 14.66
CA ASN A 396 -13.22 -17.42 13.32
C ASN A 396 -12.98 -18.93 13.24
N ARG A 397 -12.87 -19.65 14.38
CA ARG A 397 -13.21 -21.08 14.31
C ARG A 397 -14.73 -21.11 14.19
N GLU A 398 -15.27 -21.73 13.14
CA GLU A 398 -16.68 -22.09 13.15
C GLU A 398 -16.97 -22.70 14.53
N LEU A 399 -17.91 -22.12 15.29
CA LEU A 399 -18.43 -22.79 16.47
C LEU A 399 -18.82 -24.19 16.01
N PRO A 400 -18.38 -25.28 16.67
CA PRO A 400 -18.86 -26.61 16.32
C PRO A 400 -20.37 -26.52 16.22
N THR A 401 -20.92 -26.87 15.06
CA THR A 401 -22.37 -26.92 14.84
C THR A 401 -22.98 -27.58 16.06
N ALA A 402 -23.79 -26.82 16.81
CA ALA A 402 -24.45 -27.32 18.00
C ALA A 402 -25.10 -28.66 17.63
N ALA A 403 -24.76 -29.71 18.37
CA ALA A 403 -25.30 -31.03 18.14
C ALA A 403 -26.83 -30.94 18.02
N PRO A 404 -27.45 -31.68 17.08
CA PRO A 404 -28.90 -31.63 16.90
C PRO A 404 -29.58 -31.85 18.25
N ARG A 405 -30.44 -30.91 18.64
CA ARG A 405 -31.23 -31.03 19.87
C ARG A 405 -32.00 -32.35 19.79
N PRO A 406 -31.99 -33.18 20.85
CA PRO A 406 -32.79 -34.40 20.85
C PRO A 406 -34.27 -34.01 20.66
N SER A 407 -34.93 -34.71 19.74
CA SER A 407 -36.35 -34.56 19.49
C SER A 407 -37.14 -34.82 20.78
N PRO A 408 -38.08 -33.94 21.16
CA PRO A 408 -39.01 -34.27 22.23
C PRO A 408 -39.87 -35.46 21.77
N VAL A 409 -39.83 -36.53 22.56
CA VAL A 409 -40.67 -37.73 22.45
C VAL A 409 -42.10 -37.39 22.83
#